data_AF-A0A537REZ0-F1
#
_entry.id   AF-A0A537REZ0-F1
#
_cell.length_a   1.000
_cell.length_b   1.000
_cell.length_c   1.000
_cell.angle_alpha   90.00
_cell.angle_beta   90.00
_cell.angle_gamma   90.00
#
_symmetry.space_group_name_H-M   'P 1'
#
loop_
_entity.id
_entity.type
_entity.pdbx_description
1 polymer ?
#
loop_
_entity_poly.entity_id
_entity_poly.type
_entity_poly.pdbx_seq_one_letter_code
_entity_poly.pdbx_strand_id
1 'polypeptide(L)'
;MFMIYLTPLSLVPALFVWRWPDPSTLGALVGLGGLGTIAHFSVARALAAADASACAPFEFARLPFAALVGFLWFGEVTDVWTWVGAAIIAGSSVYVAYREARLARLARRGEGRAPRSIGR
;
A
#
# COMPACT_ATOMS: atom_id res chain seq x y z
N MET A 1 -24.92 0.21 1.22
CA MET A 1 -26.10 -0.70 1.30
C MET A 1 -25.78 -1.95 2.11
N PHE A 2 -24.76 -2.73 1.77
CA PHE A 2 -24.35 -3.94 2.52
C PHE A 2 -24.05 -3.72 4.02
N MET A 3 -23.37 -2.61 4.37
CA MET A 3 -23.05 -2.29 5.77
C MET A 3 -24.30 -2.10 6.65
N ILE A 4 -25.39 -1.54 6.12
CA ILE A 4 -26.63 -1.30 6.91
C ILE A 4 -27.25 -2.63 7.36
N TYR A 5 -27.12 -3.69 6.56
CA TYR A 5 -27.66 -5.01 6.89
C TYR A 5 -26.76 -5.82 7.81
N LEU A 6 -25.43 -5.69 7.67
CA LEU A 6 -24.48 -6.43 8.51
C LEU A 6 -24.38 -5.89 9.93
N THR A 7 -24.58 -4.59 10.15
CA THR A 7 -24.48 -3.98 11.49
C THR A 7 -25.45 -4.60 12.51
N PRO A 8 -26.78 -4.72 12.26
CA PRO A 8 -27.68 -5.38 13.20
C PRO A 8 -27.44 -6.89 13.28
N LEU A 9 -27.06 -7.53 12.17
CA LEU A 9 -26.79 -8.97 12.13
C LEU A 9 -25.56 -9.36 12.98
N SER A 10 -24.52 -8.53 12.98
CA SER A 10 -23.30 -8.72 13.78
C SER A 10 -23.48 -8.29 15.24
N LEU A 11 -24.44 -7.41 15.55
CA LEU A 11 -24.76 -7.00 16.92
C LEU A 11 -25.27 -8.17 17.77
N VAL A 12 -26.06 -9.07 17.20
CA VAL A 12 -26.62 -10.24 17.90
C VAL A 12 -25.52 -11.13 18.50
N PRO A 13 -24.54 -11.67 17.74
CA PRO A 13 -23.43 -12.43 18.33
C PRO A 13 -22.47 -11.57 19.15
N ALA A 14 -22.31 -10.28 18.79
CA ALA A 14 -21.47 -9.38 19.57
C ALA A 14 -21.97 -9.25 21.01
N LEU A 15 -23.28 -9.19 21.26
CA LEU A 15 -23.84 -9.12 22.61
C LEU A 15 -23.52 -10.37 23.47
N PHE A 16 -23.35 -11.54 22.87
CA PHE A 16 -23.04 -12.78 23.58
C PHE A 16 -21.54 -13.01 23.82
N VAL A 17 -20.66 -12.44 22.97
CA VAL A 17 -19.20 -12.67 23.00
C VAL A 17 -18.41 -11.39 23.33
N TRP A 18 -19.09 -10.28 23.62
CA TRP A 18 -18.45 -9.00 23.89
C TRP A 18 -17.46 -9.11 25.05
N ARG A 19 -16.19 -8.82 24.75
CA ARG A 19 -15.14 -8.68 25.76
C ARG A 19 -14.60 -7.27 25.66
N TRP A 20 -14.50 -6.61 26.81
CA TRP A 20 -13.86 -5.31 26.88
C TRP A 20 -12.39 -5.46 26.49
N PRO A 21 -11.90 -4.71 25.50
CA PRO A 21 -10.51 -4.79 25.07
C PRO A 21 -9.59 -4.30 26.19
N ASP A 22 -8.53 -5.05 26.42
CA ASP A 22 -7.45 -4.68 27.34
C ASP A 22 -6.81 -3.33 26.94
N PRO A 23 -6.26 -2.53 27.87
CA PRO A 23 -5.59 -1.27 27.54
C PRO A 23 -4.48 -1.41 26.49
N SER A 24 -3.78 -2.55 26.46
CA SER A 24 -2.78 -2.84 25.43
C SER A 24 -3.42 -2.97 24.03
N THR A 25 -4.56 -3.67 23.94
CA THR A 25 -5.35 -3.81 22.71
C THR A 25 -5.91 -2.47 22.24
N LEU A 26 -6.38 -1.62 23.17
CA LEU A 26 -6.84 -0.27 22.85
C LEU A 26 -5.71 0.59 22.26
N GLY A 27 -4.50 0.53 22.83
CA GLY A 27 -3.33 1.21 22.27
C GLY A 27 -3.01 0.74 20.86
N ALA A 28 -3.03 -0.58 20.62
CA ALA A 28 -2.83 -1.16 19.30
C ALA A 28 -3.91 -0.73 18.29
N LEU A 29 -5.18 -0.66 18.71
CA LEU A 29 -6.30 -0.20 17.89
C LEU A 29 -6.15 1.27 17.46
N VAL A 30 -5.74 2.14 18.39
CA VAL A 30 -5.47 3.56 18.07
C VAL A 30 -4.30 3.68 17.10
N GLY A 31 -3.22 2.92 17.33
CA GLY A 31 -2.07 2.87 16.42
C GLY A 31 -2.46 2.38 15.02
N LEU A 32 -3.27 1.32 14.94
CA LEU A 32 -3.79 0.77 13.69
C LEU A 32 -4.65 1.80 12.94
N GLY A 33 -5.55 2.49 13.64
CA GLY A 33 -6.38 3.55 13.06
C GLY A 33 -5.55 4.73 12.54
N GLY A 34 -4.53 5.16 13.30
CA GLY A 34 -3.60 6.22 12.87
C GLY A 34 -2.81 5.83 11.62
N LEU A 35 -2.17 4.66 11.63
CA LEU A 35 -1.42 4.13 10.48
C LEU A 35 -2.31 3.94 9.26
N GLY A 36 -3.52 3.39 9.46
CA GLY A 36 -4.50 3.21 8.38
C GLY A 36 -4.94 4.54 7.77
N THR A 37 -5.12 5.58 8.59
CA THR A 37 -5.47 6.93 8.12
C THR A 37 -4.32 7.53 7.30
N ILE A 38 -3.09 7.47 7.82
CA ILE A 38 -1.90 7.95 7.11
C ILE A 38 -1.76 7.22 5.77
N ALA A 39 -1.91 5.89 5.75
CA ALA A 39 -1.85 5.10 4.53
C ALA A 39 -2.88 5.54 3.48
N HIS A 40 -4.14 5.76 3.88
CA HIS A 40 -5.19 6.27 2.98
C HIS A 40 -4.85 7.65 2.42
N PHE A 41 -4.38 8.57 3.27
CA PHE A 41 -3.95 9.89 2.83
C PHE A 41 -2.77 9.80 1.85
N SER A 42 -1.79 8.93 2.10
CA SER A 42 -0.66 8.70 1.19
C SER A 42 -1.12 8.19 -0.17
N VAL A 43 -2.07 7.25 -0.21
CA VAL A 43 -2.64 6.73 -1.47
C VAL A 43 -3.39 7.83 -2.23
N ALA A 44 -4.25 8.59 -1.54
CA ALA A 44 -4.97 9.71 -2.16
C ALA A 44 -4.01 10.76 -2.75
N ARG A 45 -2.91 11.06 -2.04
CA ARG A 45 -1.84 11.95 -2.50
C ARG A 45 -1.05 11.38 -3.67
N ALA A 46 -0.79 10.08 -3.70
CA ALA A 46 -0.08 9.41 -4.78
C ALA A 46 -0.88 9.45 -6.08
N LEU A 47 -2.18 9.14 -6.02
CA LEU A 47 -3.10 9.21 -7.16
C LEU A 47 -3.29 10.63 -7.68
N ALA A 48 -3.15 11.65 -6.82
CA ALA A 48 -3.19 13.05 -7.24
C ALA A 48 -1.88 13.53 -7.91
N ALA A 49 -0.75 12.85 -7.66
CA ALA A 49 0.57 13.26 -8.13
C ALA A 49 1.11 12.45 -9.32
N ALA A 50 0.59 11.24 -9.53
CA ALA A 50 1.01 10.34 -10.61
C ALA A 50 -0.21 9.60 -11.19
N ASP A 51 -0.12 9.24 -12.47
CA ASP A 51 -1.15 8.43 -13.11
C ASP A 51 -1.33 7.08 -12.39
N ALA A 52 -2.57 6.60 -12.35
CA ALA A 52 -2.90 5.33 -11.70
C ALA A 52 -2.06 4.15 -12.22
N SER A 53 -1.61 4.21 -13.48
CA SER A 53 -0.72 3.22 -14.10
C SER A 53 0.66 3.12 -13.43
N ALA A 54 1.18 4.23 -12.89
CA ALA A 54 2.43 4.24 -12.13
C ALA A 54 2.25 3.73 -10.69
N CYS A 55 1.03 3.83 -10.15
CA CYS A 55 0.71 3.34 -8.80
C CYS A 55 0.36 1.83 -8.77
N ALA A 56 -0.14 1.27 -9.88
CA ALA A 56 -0.55 -0.14 -9.96
C ALA A 56 0.52 -1.16 -9.51
N PRO A 57 1.82 -1.02 -9.87
CA PRO A 57 2.87 -1.94 -9.41
C PRO A 57 3.07 -1.92 -7.89
N PHE A 58 2.91 -0.75 -7.26
CA PHE A 58 3.03 -0.61 -5.81
C PHE A 58 1.89 -1.30 -5.06
N GLU A 59 0.69 -1.29 -5.63
CA GLU A 59 -0.46 -1.97 -5.05
C GLU A 59 -0.24 -3.49 -5.00
N PHE A 60 0.31 -4.07 -6.07
CA PHE A 60 0.71 -5.48 -6.07
C PHE A 60 1.85 -5.76 -5.09
N ALA A 61 2.85 -4.88 -5.01
CA ALA A 61 3.96 -5.00 -4.05
C ALA A 61 3.52 -4.98 -2.58
N ARG A 62 2.31 -4.50 -2.27
CA ARG A 62 1.76 -4.54 -0.91
C ARG A 62 1.53 -5.96 -0.42
N LEU A 63 1.18 -6.90 -1.30
CA LEU A 63 0.92 -8.30 -0.94
C LEU A 63 2.15 -9.02 -0.36
N PRO A 64 3.33 -9.03 -1.01
CA PRO A 64 4.52 -9.64 -0.42
C PRO A 64 4.97 -8.96 0.86
N PHE A 65 4.83 -7.63 0.95
CA PHE A 65 5.12 -6.91 2.19
C PHE A 65 4.19 -7.32 3.33
N ALA A 66 2.88 -7.44 3.06
CA ALA A 66 1.91 -7.89 4.04
C ALA A 66 2.21 -9.33 4.50
N ALA A 67 2.54 -10.23 3.57
CA ALA A 67 2.94 -11.60 3.89
C ALA A 67 4.21 -11.66 4.74
N LEU A 68 5.22 -10.84 4.41
CA LEU A 68 6.46 -10.75 5.19
C LEU A 68 6.21 -10.25 6.61
N VAL A 69 5.39 -9.20 6.78
CA VAL A 69 5.02 -8.67 8.10
C VAL A 69 4.17 -9.69 8.87
N GLY A 70 3.24 -10.38 8.20
CA GLY A 70 2.45 -11.49 8.75
C GLY A 70 3.33 -12.61 9.30
N PHE A 71 4.29 -13.07 8.48
CA PHE A 71 5.26 -14.08 8.87
C PHE A 71 6.12 -13.64 10.07
N LEU A 72 6.67 -12.42 10.04
CA LEU A 72 7.58 -11.93 11.09
C LEU A 72 6.88 -11.61 12.40
N TRP A 73 5.68 -11.04 12.34
CA TRP A 73 4.99 -10.49 13.53
C TRP A 73 3.95 -11.45 14.11
N PHE A 74 3.28 -12.22 13.25
CA PHE A 74 2.24 -13.17 13.65
C PHE A 74 2.67 -14.63 13.55
N GLY A 75 3.85 -14.91 12.98
CA GLY A 75 4.36 -16.29 12.83
C GLY A 75 3.53 -17.14 11.86
N GLU A 76 2.78 -16.52 10.94
CA GLU A 76 1.98 -17.25 9.96
C GLU A 76 2.87 -18.12 9.08
N VAL A 77 2.66 -19.44 9.10
CA VAL A 77 3.42 -20.40 8.29
C VAL A 77 3.06 -20.18 6.82
N THR A 78 3.90 -19.43 6.12
CA THR A 78 3.73 -19.14 4.70
C THR A 78 4.42 -20.20 3.86
N ASP A 79 3.70 -20.79 2.91
CA ASP A 79 4.21 -21.84 2.03
C ASP A 79 5.31 -21.31 1.09
N VAL A 80 6.18 -22.20 0.61
CA VAL A 80 7.26 -21.91 -0.34
C VAL A 80 6.71 -21.19 -1.57
N TRP A 81 5.53 -21.56 -2.05
CA TRP A 81 4.86 -20.90 -3.17
C TRP A 81 4.51 -19.44 -2.90
N THR A 82 4.19 -19.07 -1.66
CA THR A 82 3.95 -17.68 -1.29
C THR A 82 5.23 -16.85 -1.40
N TRP A 83 6.37 -17.41 -0.98
CA TRP A 83 7.68 -16.75 -1.12
C TRP A 83 8.11 -16.62 -2.58
N VAL A 84 7.86 -17.63 -3.41
CA VAL A 84 8.14 -17.55 -4.86
C VAL A 84 7.30 -16.47 -5.52
N GLY A 85 5.98 -16.46 -5.27
CA GLY A 85 5.10 -15.41 -5.76
C GLY A 85 5.51 -14.03 -5.26
N ALA A 86 5.87 -13.92 -3.99
CA ALA A 86 6.35 -12.69 -3.38
C ALA A 86 7.62 -12.16 -4.05
N ALA A 87 8.59 -13.03 -4.35
CA ALA A 87 9.82 -12.66 -5.04
C ALA A 87 9.56 -12.14 -6.46
N ILE A 88 8.63 -12.76 -7.20
CA ILE A 88 8.25 -12.32 -8.55
C ILE A 88 7.59 -10.94 -8.50
N ILE A 89 6.63 -10.75 -7.58
CA ILE A 89 5.93 -9.47 -7.42
C ILE A 89 6.93 -8.37 -7.01
N ALA A 90 7.78 -8.65 -6.02
CA ALA A 90 8.81 -7.72 -5.56
C ALA A 90 9.77 -7.35 -6.70
N GLY A 91 10.30 -8.33 -7.43
CA GLY A 91 11.18 -8.09 -8.58
C GLY A 91 10.52 -7.24 -9.68
N SER A 92 9.26 -7.54 -10.02
CA SER A 92 8.49 -6.77 -11.00
C SER A 92 8.27 -5.31 -10.55
N SER A 93 7.87 -5.11 -9.30
CA SER A 93 7.62 -3.78 -8.75
C SER A 93 8.88 -2.90 -8.72
N VAL A 94 10.02 -3.46 -8.33
CA VAL A 94 11.33 -2.78 -8.36
C VAL A 94 11.72 -2.43 -9.80
N TYR A 95 11.53 -3.37 -10.74
CA TYR A 95 11.87 -3.16 -12.15
C TYR A 95 11.05 -2.01 -12.76
N VAL A 96 9.74 -1.96 -12.51
CA VAL A 96 8.89 -0.89 -13.02
C VAL A 96 9.27 0.46 -12.42
N ALA A 97 9.47 0.54 -11.11
CA ALA A 97 9.90 1.76 -10.43
C ALA A 97 11.25 2.28 -10.98
N TYR A 98 12.20 1.37 -11.22
CA TYR A 98 13.49 1.73 -11.81
C TYR A 98 13.34 2.24 -13.25
N ARG A 99 12.48 1.61 -14.07
CA ARG A 99 12.21 2.02 -15.45
C ARG A 99 11.61 3.42 -15.50
N GLU A 100 10.62 3.72 -14.67
CA GLU A 100 9.99 5.04 -14.59
C GLU A 100 10.98 6.12 -14.13
N ALA A 101 11.77 5.83 -13.09
CA ALA A 101 12.80 6.76 -12.62
C ALA A 101 13.84 7.08 -13.73
N ARG A 102 14.17 6.09 -14.58
CA ARG A 102 15.09 6.30 -15.70
C ARG A 102 14.47 7.15 -16.81
N LEU A 103 13.20 6.90 -17.15
CA LEU A 103 12.46 7.70 -18.14
C LEU A 103 12.30 9.15 -17.69
N ALA A 104 11.97 9.39 -16.42
CA ALA A 104 11.87 10.73 -15.84
C ALA A 104 13.20 11.51 -15.89
N ARG A 105 14.34 10.83 -15.66
CA ARG A 105 15.67 11.43 -15.76
C ARG A 105 16.06 11.80 -17.20
N LEU A 106 15.66 10.96 -18.17
CA LEU A 106 15.92 11.21 -19.60
C LEU A 106 15.11 12.41 -20.11
N ALA A 107 13.83 12.52 -19.73
CA ALA A 107 12.99 13.67 -20.08
C ALA A 107 13.59 15.00 -19.58
N ARG A 108 14.04 15.05 -18.31
CA ARG A 108 14.69 16.24 -17.74
C ARG A 108 16.02 16.63 -18.40
N ARG A 109 16.76 15.66 -18.96
CA ARG A 109 18.00 15.93 -19.71
C ARG A 109 17.74 16.52 -21.10
N GLY A 110 16.59 16.22 -21.71
CA GLY A 110 16.18 16.78 -23.01
C GLY A 110 15.82 18.27 -22.94
N GLU A 111 15.14 18.69 -21.87
CA GLU A 111 14.75 20.11 -21.67
C GLU A 111 15.96 21.04 -21.42
N GLY A 112 17.04 20.53 -20.81
CA GLY A 112 18.26 21.31 -20.57
C GLY A 112 19.11 21.60 -21.82
N ARG A 113 18.78 21.04 -22.99
CA ARG A 113 19.52 21.21 -24.25
C ARG A 113 18.84 22.16 -25.25
N ALA A 114 17.64 22.68 -24.95
CA ALA A 114 17.01 23.69 -25.81
C ALA A 114 17.91 24.94 -25.85
N PRO A 115 18.50 25.30 -27.01
CA PRO A 115 19.25 26.53 -27.12
C PRO A 115 18.30 27.69 -26.81
N ARG A 116 18.61 28.48 -25.79
CA ARG A 116 18.07 29.83 -25.68
C ARG A 116 18.64 30.64 -26.84
N SER A 117 18.08 30.46 -28.03
CA SER A 117 18.35 31.31 -29.17
C SER A 117 17.09 32.07 -29.53
N ILE A 118 17.19 33.38 -29.34
CA ILE A 118 16.67 34.47 -30.18
C ILE A 118 15.36 35.16 -29.74
N GLY A 119 15.50 36.49 -29.65
CA GLY A 119 14.50 37.52 -29.36
C GLY A 119 14.97 38.33 -28.16
N ARG A 120 15.91 39.29 -28.25
CA ARG A 120 15.85 40.54 -29.05
C ARG A 120 14.49 41.20 -29.02
#